data_AF-A0A535XGI9-F1
#
_entry.id   AF-A0A535XGI9-F1
#
_cell.length_a   1.000
_cell.length_b   1.000
_cell.length_c   1.000
_cell.angle_alpha   90.00
_cell.angle_beta   90.00
_cell.angle_gamma   90.00
#
_symmetry.space_group_name_H-M   'P 1'
#
loop_
_entity.id
_entity.type
_entity.pdbx_description
1 polymer ?
#
loop_
_entity_poly.entity_id
_entity_poly.type
_entity_poly.pdbx_seq_one_letter_code
_entity_poly.pdbx_strand_id
1 'polypeptide(L)'
;MKLEEYLAIPYRLVAYSAEAADGTWRRYAAYPEIGCVSEADTPWEAQEQLEEQRVRYIIDHVQRGEPIPVPRPPLKSLTTVLDVERLGFARWLVETEQLNEGE
;
A
#
# COMPACT_ATOMS: atom_id res chain seq x y z
N MET A 1 -17.44 4.64 3.08
CA MET A 1 -16.05 5.04 2.75
C MET A 1 -15.91 5.03 1.24
N LYS A 2 -15.09 5.93 0.70
CA LYS A 2 -14.70 5.93 -0.72
C LYS A 2 -13.69 4.81 -0.98
N LEU A 3 -13.56 4.40 -2.24
CA LEU A 3 -12.59 3.37 -2.66
C LEU A 3 -11.15 3.72 -2.22
N GLU A 4 -10.76 4.98 -2.38
CA GLU A 4 -9.44 5.51 -1.95
C GLU A 4 -9.16 5.28 -0.46
N GLU A 5 -10.19 5.37 0.40
CA GLU A 5 -10.06 5.14 1.84
C GLU A 5 -9.91 3.65 2.15
N TYR A 6 -10.60 2.76 1.42
CA TYR A 6 -10.42 1.32 1.58
C TYR A 6 -9.04 0.85 1.14
N LEU A 7 -8.52 1.39 0.03
CA LEU A 7 -7.17 1.08 -0.47
C LEU A 7 -6.06 1.56 0.47
N ALA A 8 -6.36 2.54 1.33
CA ALA A 8 -5.42 3.07 2.32
C ALA A 8 -5.46 2.33 3.67
N ILE A 9 -6.28 1.27 3.84
CA ILE A 9 -6.33 0.48 5.08
C ILE A 9 -5.02 -0.34 5.22
N PRO A 10 -4.27 -0.17 6.32
CA PRO A 10 -3.02 -0.90 6.51
C PRO A 10 -3.29 -2.31 7.07
N TYR A 11 -3.40 -3.33 6.21
CA TYR A 11 -3.46 -4.73 6.62
C TYR A 11 -2.09 -5.27 7.07
N ARG A 12 -2.08 -6.31 7.92
CA ARG A 12 -0.84 -6.86 8.46
C ARG A 12 -0.24 -7.81 7.44
N LEU A 13 0.93 -7.45 6.92
CA LEU A 13 1.73 -8.36 6.10
C LEU A 13 2.31 -9.47 6.98
N VAL A 14 2.03 -10.71 6.62
CA VAL A 14 2.76 -11.89 7.12
C VAL A 14 3.59 -12.44 5.97
N ALA A 15 4.90 -12.54 6.15
CA ALA A 15 5.81 -13.05 5.13
C ALA A 15 6.79 -14.06 5.74
N TYR A 16 7.01 -15.17 5.04
CA TYR A 16 7.92 -16.23 5.48
C TYR A 16 8.40 -17.07 4.29
N SER A 17 9.49 -17.80 4.49
CA SER A 17 9.95 -18.82 3.54
C SER A 17 9.66 -20.20 4.12
N ALA A 18 9.12 -21.09 3.29
CA ALA A 18 8.88 -22.48 3.67
C ALA A 18 9.15 -23.40 2.48
N GLU A 19 9.46 -24.66 2.79
CA GLU A 19 9.57 -25.72 1.81
C GLU A 19 8.17 -26.15 1.37
N ALA A 20 7.92 -26.14 0.06
CA ALA A 20 6.71 -26.64 -0.56
C ALA A 20 6.71 -28.17 -0.62
N ALA A 21 5.56 -28.76 -0.97
CA ALA A 21 5.38 -30.21 -0.97
C ALA A 21 6.33 -30.96 -1.93
N ASP A 22 6.88 -30.27 -2.93
CA ASP A 22 7.83 -30.80 -3.91
C ASP A 22 9.31 -30.63 -3.48
N GLY A 23 9.55 -30.12 -2.28
CA GLY A 23 10.88 -29.83 -1.76
C GLY A 23 11.47 -28.49 -2.20
N THR A 24 10.73 -27.69 -2.98
CA THR A 24 11.19 -26.36 -3.40
C THR A 24 10.97 -25.33 -2.30
N TRP A 25 11.91 -24.41 -2.12
CA TRP A 25 11.75 -23.31 -1.18
C TRP A 25 11.01 -22.14 -1.83
N ARG A 26 9.88 -21.77 -1.25
CA ARG A 26 8.98 -20.72 -1.75
C ARG A 26 8.82 -19.61 -0.71
N ARG A 27 8.47 -18.42 -1.18
CA ARG A 27 8.25 -17.23 -0.35
C ARG A 27 6.76 -16.97 -0.32
N TYR A 28 6.21 -16.98 0.87
CA TYR A 28 4.80 -16.80 1.13
C TYR A 28 4.56 -15.39 1.66
N ALA A 29 3.51 -14.74 1.17
CA ALA A 29 3.03 -13.47 1.69
C ALA A 29 1.51 -13.52 1.88
N ALA A 30 1.00 -12.87 2.93
CA ALA A 30 -0.42 -12.90 3.25
C ALA A 30 -0.91 -11.61 3.92
N TYR A 31 -2.18 -11.30 3.67
CA TYR A 31 -3.00 -10.38 4.46
C TYR A 31 -4.12 -11.17 5.16
N PRO A 32 -3.86 -11.69 6.37
CA PRO A 32 -4.80 -12.59 7.05
C PRO A 32 -6.17 -11.96 7.28
N GLU A 33 -6.23 -10.63 7.46
CA GLU A 33 -7.49 -9.93 7.73
C GLU A 33 -8.48 -9.97 6.57
N ILE A 34 -8.03 -10.22 5.34
CA ILE A 34 -8.87 -10.26 4.12
C ILE A 34 -8.70 -11.57 3.34
N GLY A 35 -7.96 -12.54 3.88
CA GLY A 35 -7.77 -13.86 3.26
C GLY A 35 -6.92 -13.87 1.98
N CYS A 36 -6.27 -12.76 1.62
CA CYS A 36 -5.34 -12.74 0.47
C CYS A 36 -4.04 -13.44 0.82
N VAL A 37 -3.57 -14.30 -0.08
CA VAL A 37 -2.34 -15.08 0.04
C VAL A 37 -1.64 -15.20 -1.31
N SER A 38 -0.32 -15.18 -1.32
CA SER A 38 0.49 -15.37 -2.51
C SER A 38 1.75 -16.17 -2.19
N GLU A 39 2.31 -16.78 -3.22
CA GLU A 39 3.61 -17.43 -3.15
C GLU A 39 4.43 -17.19 -4.42
N ALA A 40 5.75 -17.08 -4.26
CA ALA A 40 6.67 -16.90 -5.39
C ALA A 40 8.08 -17.41 -5.06
N ASP A 41 8.98 -17.34 -6.05
CA ASP A 41 10.39 -17.68 -5.86
C ASP A 41 11.14 -16.61 -5.05
N THR A 42 10.73 -15.34 -5.19
CA THR A 42 11.32 -14.23 -4.46
C THR A 42 10.32 -13.54 -3.52
N PRO A 43 10.79 -12.89 -2.43
CA PRO A 43 9.89 -12.12 -1.57
C PRO A 43 9.21 -10.95 -2.28
N TRP A 44 9.91 -10.35 -3.26
CA TRP A 44 9.41 -9.22 -4.04
C TRP A 44 8.19 -9.64 -4.88
N GLU A 45 8.33 -10.72 -5.66
CA GLU A 45 7.23 -11.23 -6.49
C GLU A 45 6.04 -11.70 -5.66
N ALA A 46 6.27 -12.33 -4.50
CA ALA A 46 5.20 -12.73 -3.61
C ALA A 46 4.43 -11.50 -3.11
N GLN A 47 5.14 -10.45 -2.72
CA GLN A 47 4.52 -9.21 -2.27
C GLN A 47 3.75 -8.50 -3.39
N GLU A 48 4.32 -8.37 -4.60
CA GLU A 48 3.61 -7.76 -5.74
C GLU A 48 2.30 -8.49 -6.06
N GLN A 49 2.34 -9.82 -6.14
CA GLN A 49 1.14 -10.63 -6.35
C GLN A 49 0.11 -10.46 -5.21
N LEU A 50 0.57 -10.33 -3.97
CA LEU A 50 -0.32 -10.10 -2.83
C LEU A 50 -1.01 -8.73 -2.94
N GLU A 51 -0.28 -7.69 -3.34
CA GLU A 51 -0.81 -6.34 -3.52
C GLU A 51 -1.88 -6.29 -4.62
N GLU A 52 -1.63 -6.95 -5.75
CA GLU A 52 -2.62 -7.07 -6.83
C GLU A 52 -3.90 -7.76 -6.36
N GLN A 53 -3.76 -8.85 -5.61
CA GLN A 53 -4.90 -9.57 -5.02
C GLN A 53 -5.67 -8.70 -4.03
N ARG A 54 -4.98 -7.94 -3.17
CA ARG A 54 -5.62 -7.01 -2.22
C ARG A 54 -6.44 -5.95 -2.95
N VAL A 55 -5.87 -5.32 -3.98
CA VAL A 55 -6.55 -4.28 -4.76
C VAL A 55 -7.80 -4.85 -5.42
N ARG A 56 -7.69 -6.03 -6.06
CA ARG A 56 -8.82 -6.72 -6.68
C ARG A 56 -9.92 -7.06 -5.66
N TYR A 57 -9.54 -7.66 -4.53
CA TYR A 57 -10.47 -7.98 -3.44
C TYR A 57 -11.28 -6.74 -3.00
N ILE A 58 -10.61 -5.61 -2.77
CA ILE A 58 -11.25 -4.37 -2.33
C ILE A 58 -12.20 -3.82 -3.40
N ILE A 59 -11.76 -3.76 -4.67
CA ILE A 59 -12.58 -3.27 -5.78
C ILE A 59 -13.85 -4.12 -5.92
N ASP A 60 -13.70 -5.44 -5.93
CA ASP A 60 -14.82 -6.38 -6.09
C ASP A 60 -15.86 -6.23 -4.96
N HIS A 61 -15.39 -6.14 -3.71
CA HIS A 61 -16.29 -5.97 -2.56
C HIS A 61 -17.01 -4.62 -2.60
N VAL A 62 -16.32 -3.53 -2.94
CA VAL A 62 -16.94 -2.21 -3.08
C VAL A 62 -18.00 -2.22 -4.16
N GLN A 63 -17.73 -2.84 -5.31
CA GLN A 63 -18.69 -2.94 -6.42
C GLN A 63 -19.94 -3.75 -6.05
N ARG A 64 -19.79 -4.78 -5.21
CA ARG A 64 -20.89 -5.62 -4.71
C ARG A 64 -21.61 -5.04 -3.50
N GLY A 65 -21.09 -3.96 -2.90
CA GLY A 65 -21.60 -3.42 -1.64
C GLY A 65 -21.37 -4.35 -0.44
N GLU A 66 -20.38 -5.24 -0.54
CA GLU A 66 -20.02 -6.18 0.52
C GLU A 66 -19.11 -5.52 1.56
N PRO A 67 -19.22 -5.91 2.85
CA PRO A 67 -18.39 -5.34 3.89
C PRO A 67 -16.91 -5.74 3.73
N ILE A 68 -16.02 -4.78 3.92
CA ILE A 68 -14.56 -4.98 3.92
C ILE A 68 -14.05 -4.83 5.36
N PRO A 69 -13.22 -5.77 5.87
CA PRO A 69 -12.58 -5.64 7.18
C PRO A 69 -11.77 -4.35 7.32
N VAL A 70 -12.00 -3.57 8.38
CA VAL A 70 -11.25 -2.34 8.68
C VAL A 70 -10.55 -2.45 10.04
N PRO A 71 -9.51 -3.30 10.17
CA PRO A 71 -8.86 -3.56 11.46
C PRO A 71 -8.08 -2.35 11.99
N ARG A 72 -7.69 -1.43 11.10
CA ARG A 72 -6.99 -0.20 11.40
C ARG A 72 -7.57 0.93 10.54
N PRO A 73 -7.59 2.18 11.03
CA PRO A 73 -8.03 3.30 10.22
C PRO A 73 -7.19 3.44 8.93
N PRO A 74 -7.79 3.89 7.82
CA PRO A 74 -7.06 4.25 6.61
C PRO A 74 -5.93 5.22 6.92
N LEU A 75 -4.78 5.00 6.28
CA LEU A 75 -3.71 5.98 6.29
C LEU A 75 -4.22 7.26 5.60
N LYS A 76 -4.04 8.40 6.27
CA LYS A 76 -4.31 9.69 5.65
C LYS A 76 -3.35 9.84 4.48
N SER A 77 -3.88 10.06 3.29
CA SER A 77 -3.05 10.25 2.10
C SER A 77 -2.02 11.36 2.30
N LEU A 78 -0.75 11.11 2.00
CA LEU A 78 0.28 12.15 1.88
C LEU A 78 -0.05 13.18 0.78
N THR A 79 -1.07 12.96 -0.06
CA THR A 79 -1.59 14.02 -0.96
C THR A 79 -2.19 15.19 -0.17
N THR A 80 -2.63 14.97 1.07
CA THR A 80 -2.93 16.08 2.02
C THR A 80 -1.69 16.72 2.62
N VAL A 81 -0.51 16.11 2.44
CA VAL A 81 0.81 16.57 2.91
C VAL A 81 1.56 17.37 1.83
N LEU A 82 0.88 17.75 0.74
CA LEU A 82 1.06 19.11 0.22
C LEU A 82 0.32 20.06 1.17
N ASP A 83 0.81 20.08 2.41
CA ASP A 83 0.34 20.96 3.45
C ASP A 83 0.47 22.39 2.93
N VAL A 84 -0.52 23.23 3.21
CA VAL A 84 -0.43 24.67 2.95
C VAL A 84 0.87 25.24 3.55
N GLU A 85 1.36 24.64 4.64
CA GLU A 85 2.67 24.94 5.23
C GLU A 85 3.85 24.57 4.32
N ARG A 86 3.83 23.40 3.67
CA ARG A 86 4.89 22.98 2.71
C ARG A 86 4.83 23.77 1.40
N LEU A 87 3.63 24.10 0.92
CA LEU A 87 3.47 25.01 -0.21
C LEU A 87 3.93 26.42 0.15
N GLY A 88 3.68 26.86 1.39
CA GLY A 88 4.21 28.11 1.94
C GLY A 88 5.73 28.13 1.99
N PHE A 89 6.35 27.03 2.42
CA PHE A 89 7.81 26.87 2.42
C PHE A 89 8.40 26.85 1.00
N ALA A 90 7.79 26.12 0.06
CA ALA A 90 8.22 26.12 -1.33
C ALA A 90 8.11 27.53 -1.96
N ARG A 91 7.04 28.26 -1.66
CA ARG A 91 6.88 29.67 -2.08
C ARG A 91 7.95 30.57 -1.44
N TRP A 92 8.20 30.41 -0.15
CA TRP A 92 9.25 31.14 0.57
C TRP A 92 10.64 30.88 -0.01
N LEU A 93 10.98 29.65 -0.40
CA LEU A 93 12.26 29.31 -1.04
C LEU A 93 12.46 30.02 -2.39
N VAL A 94 11.38 30.15 -3.18
CA VAL A 94 11.40 30.90 -4.45
C VAL A 94 11.51 32.40 -4.19
N GLU A 95 10.77 32.93 -3.21
CA GLU A 95 10.80 34.35 -2.83
C GLU A 95 12.13 34.80 -2.23
N THR A 96 12.89 33.89 -1.61
CA THR A 96 14.18 34.18 -0.96
C THR A 96 15.40 33.85 -1.82
N GLU A 97 15.20 33.51 -3.11
CA GLU A 97 16.24 33.17 -4.08
C GLU A 97 17.19 32.03 -3.65
N GLN A 98 16.82 31.23 -2.65
CA GLN A 98 17.62 30.11 -2.15
C GLN A 98 17.63 28.89 -3.09
N LEU A 99 16.98 29.00 -4.25
CA LEU A 99 16.99 28.00 -5.33
C LEU A 99 17.73 28.48 -6.59
N ASN A 100 18.25 29.71 -6.61
CA ASN A 100 19.04 30.24 -7.72
C ASN A 100 20.53 29.93 -7.52
N GLU A 101 20.91 28.65 -7.47
CA GLU A 101 22.29 28.26 -7.79
C GLU A 101 22.25 27.35 -9.02
N GLY A 102 22.48 27.96 -10.17
CA GLY A 102 22.54 27.31 -11.47
C GLY A 102 22.63 28.33 -12.60
N GLU A 103 23.77 29.02 -12.70
CA GLU A 103 24.30 29.48 -13.99
C GLU A 103 24.88 28.27 -14.76
#